data_AF-Q79F37-F1
#
_entry.id   AF-Q79F37-F1
#
_cell.length_a   1.000
_cell.length_b   1.000
_cell.length_c   1.000
_cell.angle_alpha   90.00
_cell.angle_beta   90.00
_cell.angle_gamma   90.00
#
_symmetry.space_group_name_H-M   'P 1'
#
loop_
_entity.id
_entity.type
_entity.pdbx_description
1 polymer ?
#
loop_
_entity_poly.entity_id
_entity_poly.type
_entity_poly.pdbx_seq_one_letter_code
_entity_poly.pdbx_strand_id
1 'polypeptide(L)'
;DINASTNTAGLNLDSSHGGTGDGIIIQLLNILPLSVVTTNLLAPVLTALGLNGYQLTVEGSSAADTLGVIGNTTLTGGAGANIYDIKASNTQAGVTIKDFSSLKDKIVDVNHGGLTISNDASGTAVADYGTRSADTLDALLGTLVGGLTNGVIGLLGGILGLDGNNSLTSKVGVASVVFSGGGNTASSYVIIDNNDNHALDLNDTVVYLTGQNHQQLVDTLHYA
;
A
#
# COMPACT_ATOMS: atom_id res chain seq x y z
N ASP A 1 -12.19 13.38 8.10
CA ASP A 1 -11.40 12.83 9.21
C ASP A 1 -12.34 12.11 10.17
N ILE A 2 -11.92 10.96 10.68
CA ILE A 2 -12.56 10.19 11.74
C ILE A 2 -11.48 9.95 12.79
N ASN A 3 -11.67 10.43 14.01
CA ASN A 3 -10.66 10.33 15.07
C ASN A 3 -11.22 9.67 16.33
N ALA A 4 -10.79 8.45 16.59
CA ALA A 4 -11.09 7.66 17.78
C ALA A 4 -9.85 7.42 18.67
N SER A 5 -8.77 8.18 18.50
CA SER A 5 -7.49 7.99 19.21
C SER A 5 -7.59 8.04 20.74
N THR A 6 -8.60 8.74 21.26
CA THR A 6 -8.87 8.84 22.71
C THR A 6 -9.86 7.80 23.22
N ASN A 7 -10.44 6.99 22.32
CA ASN A 7 -11.35 5.92 22.68
C ASN A 7 -10.57 4.71 23.24
N THR A 8 -11.20 4.00 24.17
CA THR A 8 -10.61 2.83 24.85
C THR A 8 -11.43 1.56 24.67
N ALA A 9 -12.59 1.67 23.99
CA ALA A 9 -13.52 0.55 23.80
C ALA A 9 -13.44 -0.11 22.42
N GLY A 10 -12.58 0.37 21.52
CA GLY A 10 -12.52 -0.10 20.13
C GLY A 10 -13.40 0.76 19.20
N LEU A 11 -13.02 0.84 17.94
CA LEU A 11 -13.75 1.44 16.83
C LEU A 11 -14.19 0.34 15.87
N ASN A 12 -15.48 0.27 15.58
CA ASN A 12 -15.99 -0.48 14.44
C ASN A 12 -16.48 0.51 13.39
N LEU A 13 -15.72 0.65 12.31
CA LEU A 13 -16.01 1.54 11.20
C LEU A 13 -16.39 0.71 9.98
N ASP A 14 -17.50 1.04 9.36
CA ASP A 14 -17.87 0.53 8.03
C ASP A 14 -18.18 1.72 7.11
N SER A 15 -17.19 2.12 6.31
CA SER A 15 -17.30 3.24 5.38
C SER A 15 -17.39 2.78 3.93
N SER A 16 -18.37 3.31 3.21
CA SER A 16 -18.45 3.24 1.74
C SER A 16 -17.85 4.47 1.05
N HIS A 17 -17.19 5.35 1.80
CA HIS A 17 -16.62 6.60 1.31
C HIS A 17 -15.14 6.67 1.66
N GLY A 18 -14.36 7.20 0.73
CA GLY A 18 -12.95 7.50 0.88
C GLY A 18 -12.66 8.92 0.42
N GLY A 19 -11.38 9.23 0.31
CA GLY A 19 -10.90 10.48 -0.26
C GLY A 19 -11.10 10.60 -1.77
N THR A 20 -10.64 11.72 -2.33
CA THR A 20 -10.73 12.04 -3.76
C THR A 20 -9.45 11.76 -4.55
N GLY A 21 -8.35 11.40 -3.88
CA GLY A 21 -7.04 11.15 -4.48
C GLY A 21 -5.96 11.21 -3.40
N ASP A 22 -4.73 11.55 -3.77
CA ASP A 22 -3.54 11.52 -2.92
C ASP A 22 -3.25 10.11 -2.37
N GLY A 23 -3.57 9.11 -3.21
CA GLY A 23 -3.48 7.69 -2.89
C GLY A 23 -2.04 7.16 -2.82
N ILE A 24 -1.91 5.85 -2.89
CA ILE A 24 -0.70 5.09 -2.48
C ILE A 24 0.60 5.45 -3.22
N ILE A 25 0.53 5.98 -4.44
CA ILE A 25 1.72 6.46 -5.17
C ILE A 25 2.17 7.81 -4.61
N ILE A 26 1.24 8.76 -4.45
CA ILE A 26 1.58 10.12 -3.98
C ILE A 26 2.13 10.07 -2.56
N GLN A 27 1.54 9.23 -1.69
CA GLN A 27 2.05 9.03 -0.32
C GLN A 27 3.50 8.55 -0.29
N LEU A 28 3.91 7.70 -1.23
CA LEU A 28 5.33 7.30 -1.36
C LEU A 28 6.17 8.43 -1.94
N LEU A 29 5.74 9.08 -3.03
CA LEU A 29 6.52 10.14 -3.67
C LEU A 29 6.82 11.30 -2.71
N ASN A 30 5.88 11.63 -1.80
CA ASN A 30 6.03 12.68 -0.80
C ASN A 30 7.13 12.43 0.24
N ILE A 31 7.55 11.18 0.44
CA ILE A 31 8.60 10.82 1.40
C ILE A 31 9.92 10.44 0.74
N LEU A 32 9.94 10.29 -0.59
CA LEU A 32 11.15 10.01 -1.33
C LEU A 32 12.05 11.26 -1.40
N PRO A 33 13.38 11.10 -1.31
CA PRO A 33 14.32 12.21 -1.44
C PRO A 33 14.52 12.59 -2.92
N LEU A 34 13.44 12.97 -3.62
CA LEU A 34 13.47 13.28 -5.04
C LEU A 34 14.11 14.65 -5.30
N SER A 35 14.83 14.75 -6.41
CA SER A 35 15.38 16.02 -6.87
C SER A 35 14.27 16.96 -7.35
N VAL A 36 14.53 18.26 -7.29
CA VAL A 36 13.60 19.29 -7.80
C VAL A 36 13.25 19.06 -9.28
N VAL A 37 14.21 18.55 -10.06
CA VAL A 37 14.00 18.23 -11.48
C VAL A 37 12.94 17.13 -11.64
N THR A 38 13.10 16.02 -10.93
CA THR A 38 12.17 14.89 -10.96
C THR A 38 10.79 15.28 -10.45
N THR A 39 10.71 16.03 -9.35
CA THR A 39 9.45 16.52 -8.79
C THR A 39 8.70 17.41 -9.78
N ASN A 40 9.40 18.31 -10.47
CA ASN A 40 8.80 19.16 -11.51
C ASN A 40 8.32 18.36 -12.73
N LEU A 41 9.02 17.28 -13.08
CA LEU A 41 8.60 16.36 -14.15
C LEU A 41 7.36 15.55 -13.76
N LEU A 42 7.28 15.09 -12.50
CA LEU A 42 6.18 14.26 -12.01
C LEU A 42 4.89 15.05 -11.83
N ALA A 43 4.93 16.29 -11.33
CA ALA A 43 3.74 17.08 -11.05
C ALA A 43 2.66 17.09 -12.18
N PRO A 44 3.00 17.37 -13.46
CA PRO A 44 2.01 17.30 -14.54
C PRO A 44 1.52 15.88 -14.82
N VAL A 45 2.37 14.85 -14.67
CA VAL A 45 1.98 13.43 -14.82
C VAL A 45 0.97 13.04 -13.76
N LEU A 46 1.24 13.33 -12.49
CA LEU A 46 0.35 13.02 -11.36
C LEU A 46 -1.02 13.70 -11.52
N THR A 47 -1.02 14.92 -12.06
CA THR A 47 -2.26 15.64 -12.41
C THR A 47 -3.01 14.97 -13.56
N ALA A 48 -2.32 14.62 -14.64
CA ALA A 48 -2.92 13.96 -15.81
C ALA A 48 -3.48 12.57 -15.49
N LEU A 49 -2.83 11.86 -14.55
CA LEU A 49 -3.29 10.57 -14.03
C LEU A 49 -4.42 10.68 -13.01
N GLY A 50 -4.83 11.90 -12.63
CA GLY A 50 -5.91 12.12 -11.67
C GLY A 50 -5.57 11.67 -10.24
N LEU A 51 -4.27 11.57 -9.90
CA LEU A 51 -3.84 11.08 -8.60
C LEU A 51 -3.85 12.15 -7.50
N ASN A 52 -3.93 13.42 -7.85
CA ASN A 52 -4.03 14.51 -6.88
C ASN A 52 -5.41 14.55 -6.23
N GLY A 53 -5.47 14.80 -4.92
CA GLY A 53 -6.72 14.92 -4.20
C GLY A 53 -6.50 15.01 -2.71
N TYR A 54 -7.43 14.45 -1.94
CA TYR A 54 -7.34 14.39 -0.48
C TYR A 54 -7.67 12.98 -0.02
N GLN A 55 -6.94 12.49 0.97
CA GLN A 55 -7.26 11.23 1.64
C GLN A 55 -8.34 11.44 2.72
N LEU A 56 -9.24 10.47 2.90
CA LEU A 56 -9.95 10.32 4.17
C LEU A 56 -8.93 9.83 5.22
N THR A 57 -8.83 10.52 6.35
CA THR A 57 -8.03 10.04 7.50
C THR A 57 -8.92 9.35 8.52
N VAL A 58 -8.44 8.22 9.03
CA VAL A 58 -9.06 7.49 10.14
C VAL A 58 -7.99 7.16 11.17
N GLU A 59 -8.19 7.65 12.39
CA GLU A 59 -7.41 7.27 13.57
C GLU A 59 -8.25 6.37 14.44
N GLY A 60 -7.80 5.13 14.59
CA GLY A 60 -8.32 4.10 15.47
C GLY A 60 -8.06 4.40 16.94
N SER A 61 -8.39 3.44 17.78
CA SER A 61 -8.38 3.55 19.24
C SER A 61 -7.15 2.87 19.85
N SER A 62 -7.11 2.84 21.18
CA SER A 62 -6.09 2.05 21.91
C SER A 62 -6.45 0.56 22.07
N ALA A 63 -7.69 0.19 21.75
CA ALA A 63 -8.18 -1.19 21.78
C ALA A 63 -8.26 -1.77 20.35
N ALA A 64 -8.66 -3.04 20.23
CA ALA A 64 -8.83 -3.67 18.93
C ALA A 64 -9.93 -2.97 18.12
N ASP A 65 -9.60 -2.60 16.88
CA ASP A 65 -10.52 -1.97 15.95
C ASP A 65 -10.85 -2.87 14.76
N THR A 66 -12.00 -2.62 14.13
CA THR A 66 -12.34 -3.13 12.81
C THR A 66 -12.61 -1.94 11.91
N LEU A 67 -11.79 -1.78 10.88
CA LEU A 67 -11.73 -0.58 10.03
C LEU A 67 -12.05 -0.96 8.59
N GLY A 68 -13.34 -0.99 8.27
CA GLY A 68 -13.89 -1.22 6.93
C GLY A 68 -13.87 0.06 6.10
N VAL A 69 -13.03 0.11 5.07
CA VAL A 69 -12.84 1.31 4.24
C VAL A 69 -12.64 1.00 2.76
N ILE A 70 -12.79 2.02 1.93
CA ILE A 70 -12.41 2.00 0.51
C ILE A 70 -11.17 2.87 0.26
N GLY A 71 -10.69 2.84 -0.98
CA GLY A 71 -9.53 3.56 -1.49
C GLY A 71 -9.53 5.05 -1.19
N ASN A 72 -8.34 5.64 -1.34
CA ASN A 72 -8.03 7.00 -0.93
C ASN A 72 -8.27 7.26 0.58
N THR A 73 -7.95 6.26 1.41
CA THR A 73 -8.07 6.35 2.86
C THR A 73 -6.73 6.06 3.52
N THR A 74 -6.37 6.86 4.52
CA THR A 74 -5.20 6.67 5.36
C THR A 74 -5.64 6.28 6.77
N LEU A 75 -5.17 5.12 7.21
CA LEU A 75 -5.51 4.49 8.49
C LEU A 75 -4.32 4.54 9.44
N THR A 76 -4.60 4.84 10.70
CA THR A 76 -3.72 4.59 11.85
C THR A 76 -4.54 3.76 12.83
N GLY A 77 -4.21 2.49 13.06
CA GLY A 77 -5.02 1.60 13.89
C GLY A 77 -4.77 1.73 15.40
N GLY A 78 -3.63 2.29 15.80
CA GLY A 78 -3.25 2.43 17.20
C GLY A 78 -2.71 1.13 17.83
N ALA A 79 -2.84 1.03 19.15
CA ALA A 79 -2.15 -0.01 19.92
C ALA A 79 -2.84 -1.40 19.87
N GLY A 80 -4.14 -1.45 19.54
CA GLY A 80 -4.92 -2.68 19.45
C GLY A 80 -4.45 -3.66 18.38
N ALA A 81 -4.97 -4.88 18.42
CA ALA A 81 -4.85 -5.83 17.30
C ALA A 81 -6.00 -5.54 16.33
N ASN A 82 -5.67 -4.93 15.20
CA ASN A 82 -6.65 -4.30 14.32
C ASN A 82 -6.96 -5.17 13.10
N ILE A 83 -8.20 -5.09 12.64
CA ILE A 83 -8.67 -5.69 11.39
C ILE A 83 -8.91 -4.57 10.39
N TYR A 84 -8.17 -4.58 9.30
CA TYR A 84 -8.30 -3.65 8.20
C TYR A 84 -9.11 -4.31 7.09
N ASP A 85 -10.41 -4.03 7.06
CA ASP A 85 -11.36 -4.56 6.09
C ASP A 85 -11.32 -3.72 4.81
N ILE A 86 -10.57 -4.20 3.82
CA ILE A 86 -10.35 -3.49 2.56
C ILE A 86 -11.50 -3.80 1.60
N LYS A 87 -12.42 -2.86 1.47
CA LYS A 87 -13.63 -3.00 0.63
C LYS A 87 -13.41 -2.61 -0.82
N ALA A 88 -12.38 -1.81 -1.09
CA ALA A 88 -11.88 -1.51 -2.44
C ALA A 88 -10.53 -0.80 -2.29
N SER A 89 -9.47 -1.27 -2.93
CA SER A 89 -8.16 -0.63 -2.88
C SER A 89 -7.31 -1.07 -4.05
N ASN A 90 -6.98 -0.18 -4.99
CA ASN A 90 -6.19 -0.53 -6.17
C ASN A 90 -5.09 0.50 -6.44
N THR A 91 -4.39 0.35 -7.55
CA THR A 91 -3.28 1.24 -7.95
C THR A 91 -3.70 2.72 -8.07
N GLN A 92 -4.95 3.01 -8.47
CA GLN A 92 -5.47 4.36 -8.65
C GLN A 92 -6.03 4.98 -7.38
N ALA A 93 -6.70 4.18 -6.55
CA ALA A 93 -7.30 4.60 -5.30
C ALA A 93 -7.02 3.54 -4.23
N GLY A 94 -5.85 3.63 -3.60
CA GLY A 94 -5.42 2.64 -2.62
C GLY A 94 -5.60 3.11 -1.18
N VAL A 95 -5.64 2.16 -0.26
CA VAL A 95 -5.64 2.35 1.19
C VAL A 95 -4.20 2.39 1.68
N THR A 96 -3.91 3.35 2.56
CA THR A 96 -2.63 3.49 3.25
C THR A 96 -2.82 3.16 4.73
N ILE A 97 -1.93 2.35 5.30
CA ILE A 97 -1.91 2.02 6.73
C ILE A 97 -0.57 2.46 7.30
N LYS A 98 -0.60 3.32 8.32
CA LYS A 98 0.61 3.98 8.83
C LYS A 98 1.39 3.15 9.84
N ASP A 99 0.69 2.35 10.63
CA ASP A 99 1.20 1.70 11.84
C ASP A 99 0.91 0.19 11.88
N PHE A 100 0.70 -0.42 10.70
CA PHE A 100 0.48 -1.85 10.58
C PHE A 100 1.59 -2.64 11.28
N SER A 101 1.20 -3.60 12.10
CA SER A 101 2.08 -4.56 12.75
C SER A 101 1.74 -5.97 12.31
N SER A 102 2.65 -6.59 11.55
CA SER A 102 2.47 -7.97 11.08
C SER A 102 2.36 -9.00 12.21
N LEU A 103 2.69 -8.64 13.45
CA LEU A 103 2.62 -9.53 14.61
C LEU A 103 1.24 -9.63 15.25
N LYS A 104 0.31 -8.72 14.91
CA LYS A 104 -0.99 -8.64 15.58
C LYS A 104 -2.14 -8.21 14.66
N ASP A 105 -1.87 -7.42 13.64
CA ASP A 105 -2.89 -6.85 12.79
C ASP A 105 -3.19 -7.77 11.59
N LYS A 106 -4.36 -7.57 10.98
CA LYS A 106 -4.83 -8.35 9.83
C LYS A 106 -5.38 -7.44 8.74
N ILE A 107 -5.14 -7.82 7.49
CA ILE A 107 -5.75 -7.19 6.31
C ILE A 107 -6.73 -8.19 5.72
N VAL A 108 -7.94 -7.77 5.41
CA VAL A 108 -8.98 -8.62 4.81
C VAL A 108 -9.40 -8.00 3.48
N ASP A 109 -9.24 -8.72 2.37
CA ASP A 109 -9.81 -8.31 1.08
C ASP A 109 -11.30 -8.68 1.03
N VAL A 110 -12.13 -7.78 1.52
CA VAL A 110 -13.59 -7.99 1.63
C VAL A 110 -14.23 -8.08 0.25
N ASN A 111 -13.71 -7.35 -0.74
CA ASN A 111 -14.30 -7.30 -2.07
C ASN A 111 -14.12 -8.60 -2.87
N HIS A 112 -13.07 -9.36 -2.56
CA HIS A 112 -12.69 -10.56 -3.31
C HIS A 112 -12.75 -11.84 -2.46
N GLY A 113 -13.83 -11.98 -1.68
CA GLY A 113 -14.14 -13.23 -0.98
C GLY A 113 -13.56 -13.36 0.43
N GLY A 114 -12.98 -12.30 0.99
CA GLY A 114 -12.54 -12.26 2.38
C GLY A 114 -11.16 -12.85 2.64
N LEU A 115 -10.29 -12.89 1.62
CA LEU A 115 -8.91 -13.35 1.77
C LEU A 115 -8.23 -12.58 2.90
N THR A 116 -7.72 -13.30 3.89
CA THR A 116 -7.16 -12.69 5.11
C THR A 116 -5.66 -12.83 5.13
N ILE A 117 -4.94 -11.73 5.32
CA ILE A 117 -3.48 -11.67 5.44
C ILE A 117 -3.13 -11.35 6.90
N SER A 118 -2.39 -12.24 7.55
CA SER A 118 -2.03 -12.13 8.98
C SER A 118 -0.79 -12.96 9.33
N ASN A 119 -0.40 -13.05 10.60
CA ASN A 119 0.67 -13.95 11.06
C ASN A 119 0.21 -15.39 11.35
N ASP A 120 -0.96 -15.80 10.88
CA ASP A 120 -1.41 -17.18 11.03
C ASP A 120 -0.62 -18.12 10.11
N ALA A 121 0.41 -18.77 10.66
CA ALA A 121 1.29 -19.68 9.95
C ALA A 121 0.60 -20.95 9.41
N SER A 122 -0.70 -21.16 9.67
CA SER A 122 -1.48 -22.21 9.01
C SER A 122 -1.89 -21.84 7.57
N GLY A 123 -1.81 -20.56 7.20
CA GLY A 123 -2.05 -20.08 5.84
C GLY A 123 -0.87 -20.29 4.89
N THR A 124 -0.99 -19.76 3.68
CA THR A 124 0.08 -19.77 2.67
C THR A 124 0.97 -18.55 2.83
N ALA A 125 2.29 -18.71 2.92
CA ALA A 125 3.21 -17.58 3.03
C ALA A 125 3.08 -16.62 1.83
N VAL A 126 3.21 -15.32 2.09
CA VAL A 126 3.26 -14.31 1.01
C VAL A 126 4.55 -14.44 0.21
N ALA A 127 4.50 -14.11 -1.08
CA ALA A 127 5.69 -14.05 -1.91
C ALA A 127 6.51 -12.77 -1.67
N ASP A 128 7.82 -12.89 -1.84
CA ASP A 128 8.73 -11.75 -1.94
C ASP A 128 8.76 -11.25 -3.39
N TYR A 129 8.17 -10.07 -3.64
CA TYR A 129 8.23 -9.41 -4.96
C TYR A 129 9.44 -8.48 -5.11
N GLY A 130 10.28 -8.42 -4.08
CA GLY A 130 11.55 -7.74 -4.06
C GLY A 130 11.48 -6.34 -3.48
N THR A 131 12.66 -5.71 -3.48
CA THR A 131 12.86 -4.35 -2.99
C THR A 131 13.48 -3.46 -4.05
N ARG A 132 13.18 -2.17 -3.96
CA ARG A 132 13.84 -1.09 -4.71
C ARG A 132 14.46 -0.09 -3.75
N SER A 133 15.66 0.38 -4.04
CA SER A 133 16.29 1.41 -3.22
C SER A 133 15.73 2.78 -3.57
N ALA A 134 15.32 3.55 -2.55
CA ALA A 134 14.88 4.93 -2.69
C ALA A 134 15.93 5.81 -3.39
N ASP A 135 17.22 5.55 -3.16
CA ASP A 135 18.33 6.31 -3.77
C ASP A 135 18.37 6.17 -5.31
N THR A 136 17.85 5.07 -5.83
CA THR A 136 17.83 4.79 -7.28
C THR A 136 16.54 5.27 -7.96
N LEU A 137 15.51 5.61 -7.18
CA LEU A 137 14.20 5.98 -7.71
C LEU A 137 14.17 7.36 -8.35
N ASP A 138 14.99 8.32 -7.90
CA ASP A 138 15.02 9.65 -8.50
C ASP A 138 15.39 9.59 -10.00
N ALA A 139 16.48 8.86 -10.31
CA ALA A 139 16.91 8.65 -11.68
C ALA A 139 15.90 7.83 -12.48
N LEU A 140 15.33 6.78 -11.89
CA LEU A 140 14.33 5.95 -12.55
C LEU A 140 13.08 6.76 -12.91
N LEU A 141 12.53 7.52 -11.97
CA LEU A 141 11.33 8.34 -12.16
C LEU A 141 11.56 9.42 -13.22
N GLY A 142 12.76 10.01 -13.28
CA GLY A 142 13.14 10.93 -14.35
C GLY A 142 13.04 10.32 -15.75
N THR A 143 13.36 9.03 -15.91
CA THR A 143 13.20 8.30 -17.18
C THR A 143 11.77 7.80 -17.41
N LEU A 144 11.10 7.35 -16.36
CA LEU A 144 9.77 6.74 -16.42
C LEU A 144 8.72 7.75 -16.88
N VAL A 145 8.82 9.01 -16.45
CA VAL A 145 7.94 10.10 -16.89
C VAL A 145 8.02 10.32 -18.41
N GLY A 146 9.19 10.13 -19.02
CA GLY A 146 9.37 10.29 -20.47
C GLY A 146 8.85 9.12 -21.31
N GLY A 147 8.54 7.97 -20.69
CA GLY A 147 8.20 6.72 -21.37
C GLY A 147 6.99 5.98 -20.80
N LEU A 148 6.17 6.64 -19.99
CA LEU A 148 5.03 6.01 -19.31
C LEU A 148 3.97 5.54 -20.32
N THR A 149 3.81 4.23 -20.49
CA THR A 149 2.91 3.64 -21.49
C THR A 149 1.61 3.06 -20.92
N ASN A 150 1.51 2.90 -19.59
CA ASN A 150 0.39 2.19 -18.92
C ASN A 150 -0.25 2.98 -17.74
N GLY A 151 -0.20 4.30 -17.79
CA GLY A 151 -0.84 5.17 -16.80
C GLY A 151 -0.38 4.88 -15.36
N VAL A 152 -1.32 4.88 -14.41
CA VAL A 152 -1.05 4.68 -12.98
C VAL A 152 -0.44 3.31 -12.68
N ILE A 153 -0.92 2.26 -13.33
CA ILE A 153 -0.42 0.89 -13.17
C ILE A 153 1.04 0.81 -13.59
N GLY A 154 1.38 1.38 -14.75
CA GLY A 154 2.76 1.44 -15.23
C GLY A 154 3.68 2.24 -14.30
N LEU A 155 3.15 3.30 -13.68
CA LEU A 155 3.92 4.12 -12.73
C LEU A 155 4.24 3.34 -11.46
N LEU A 156 3.23 2.73 -10.81
CA LEU A 156 3.46 1.92 -9.61
C LEU A 156 4.31 0.69 -9.93
N GLY A 157 3.99 -0.02 -11.02
CA GLY A 157 4.75 -1.16 -11.49
C GLY A 157 6.23 -0.83 -11.70
N GLY A 158 6.54 0.27 -12.39
CA GLY A 158 7.92 0.72 -12.58
C GLY A 158 8.62 1.12 -11.27
N ILE A 159 7.92 1.82 -10.36
CA ILE A 159 8.47 2.17 -9.04
C ILE A 159 8.85 0.93 -8.23
N LEU A 160 7.97 -0.07 -8.23
CA LEU A 160 8.17 -1.33 -7.52
C LEU A 160 9.07 -2.29 -8.29
N GLY A 161 9.33 -2.02 -9.57
CA GLY A 161 10.03 -2.91 -10.46
C GLY A 161 9.28 -4.18 -10.79
N LEU A 162 7.95 -4.11 -10.80
CA LEU A 162 7.05 -5.20 -11.20
C LEU A 162 6.80 -5.23 -12.71
N ASP A 163 7.39 -4.29 -13.45
CA ASP A 163 7.41 -4.31 -14.91
C ASP A 163 8.45 -5.31 -15.45
N GLY A 164 8.06 -6.12 -16.44
CA GLY A 164 8.96 -7.14 -17.03
C GLY A 164 9.03 -8.45 -16.23
N ASN A 165 10.24 -8.88 -15.83
CA ASN A 165 10.52 -10.21 -15.23
C ASN A 165 10.15 -10.35 -13.74
N ASN A 166 9.50 -9.36 -13.14
CA ASN A 166 9.04 -9.37 -11.75
C ASN A 166 7.50 -9.24 -11.72
N SER A 167 6.84 -10.07 -12.52
CA SER A 167 5.38 -10.20 -12.52
C SER A 167 4.88 -10.66 -11.13
N LEU A 168 3.58 -10.58 -10.86
CA LEU A 168 3.03 -11.06 -9.60
C LEU A 168 3.23 -12.59 -9.54
N THR A 169 4.26 -13.05 -8.83
CA THR A 169 4.69 -14.47 -8.87
C THR A 169 3.79 -15.40 -8.06
N SER A 170 2.81 -14.87 -7.32
CA SER A 170 1.89 -15.60 -6.45
C SER A 170 0.58 -14.84 -6.24
N LYS A 171 -0.39 -15.45 -5.55
CA LYS A 171 -1.67 -14.79 -5.22
C LYS A 171 -1.47 -13.53 -4.39
N VAL A 172 -0.59 -13.59 -3.39
CA VAL A 172 -0.28 -12.48 -2.50
C VAL A 172 1.23 -12.33 -2.42
N GLY A 173 1.72 -11.10 -2.50
CA GLY A 173 3.12 -10.80 -2.26
C GLY A 173 3.37 -9.39 -1.78
N VAL A 174 4.60 -9.15 -1.36
CA VAL A 174 5.07 -7.88 -0.81
C VAL A 174 6.16 -7.33 -1.72
N ALA A 175 5.96 -6.12 -2.24
CA ALA A 175 6.99 -5.32 -2.90
C ALA A 175 7.32 -4.12 -2.02
N SER A 176 8.55 -3.61 -2.04
CA SER A 176 8.90 -2.47 -1.17
C SER A 176 9.91 -1.51 -1.74
N VAL A 177 9.84 -0.26 -1.27
CA VAL A 177 10.86 0.76 -1.46
C VAL A 177 11.60 0.97 -0.15
N VAL A 178 12.90 0.70 -0.14
CA VAL A 178 13.77 0.71 1.05
C VAL A 178 14.56 2.01 1.11
N PHE A 179 14.57 2.66 2.27
CA PHE A 179 15.25 3.94 2.48
C PHE A 179 16.64 3.72 3.07
N SER A 180 17.66 4.27 2.42
CA SER A 180 19.05 4.23 2.89
C SER A 180 19.18 4.95 4.24
N GLY A 181 20.01 4.39 5.14
CA GLY A 181 20.22 4.96 6.49
C GLY A 181 19.03 4.80 7.47
N GLY A 182 17.90 4.26 7.03
CA GLY A 182 16.67 4.11 7.82
C GLY A 182 16.55 2.82 8.64
N GLY A 183 17.64 2.07 8.88
CA GLY A 183 17.59 0.87 9.73
C GLY A 183 16.65 -0.24 9.24
N ASN A 184 16.61 -0.49 7.93
CA ASN A 184 15.69 -1.41 7.24
C ASN A 184 14.22 -0.94 7.15
N THR A 185 13.96 0.36 7.35
CA THR A 185 12.64 0.95 7.12
C THR A 185 12.31 0.97 5.62
N ALA A 186 11.10 0.53 5.29
CA ALA A 186 10.60 0.40 3.95
C ALA A 186 9.14 0.85 3.84
N SER A 187 8.81 1.39 2.68
CA SER A 187 7.47 1.62 2.19
C SER A 187 7.02 0.40 1.41
N SER A 188 6.08 -0.36 1.98
CA SER A 188 5.76 -1.70 1.50
C SER A 188 4.36 -1.74 0.90
N TYR A 189 4.19 -2.51 -0.16
CA TYR A 189 2.93 -2.72 -0.85
C TYR A 189 2.58 -4.19 -0.73
N VAL A 190 1.46 -4.47 -0.07
CA VAL A 190 0.84 -5.80 -0.08
C VAL A 190 -0.08 -5.83 -1.29
N ILE A 191 0.17 -6.77 -2.21
CA ILE A 191 -0.55 -6.89 -3.47
C ILE A 191 -1.23 -8.25 -3.50
N ILE A 192 -2.53 -8.25 -3.79
CA ILE A 192 -3.35 -9.45 -3.98
C ILE A 192 -3.73 -9.49 -5.46
N ASP A 193 -3.18 -10.45 -6.18
CA ASP A 193 -3.50 -10.76 -7.58
C ASP A 193 -4.88 -11.43 -7.63
N ASN A 194 -5.95 -10.64 -7.69
CA ASN A 194 -7.31 -11.20 -7.50
C ASN A 194 -7.80 -12.00 -8.70
N ASN A 195 -7.32 -11.69 -9.89
CA ASN A 195 -7.71 -12.36 -11.11
C ASN A 195 -6.73 -13.47 -11.55
N ASP A 196 -5.67 -13.71 -10.76
CA ASP A 196 -4.67 -14.77 -10.96
C ASP A 196 -3.99 -14.70 -12.33
N ASN A 197 -3.86 -13.50 -12.89
CA ASN A 197 -3.27 -13.29 -14.21
C ASN A 197 -1.76 -13.01 -14.15
N HIS A 198 -1.19 -12.98 -12.94
CA HIS A 198 0.21 -12.72 -12.65
C HIS A 198 0.71 -11.34 -13.09
N ALA A 199 -0.18 -10.37 -13.27
CA ALA A 199 0.14 -9.02 -13.74
C ALA A 199 -0.61 -7.95 -12.96
N LEU A 200 0.12 -6.94 -12.48
CA LEU A 200 -0.49 -5.83 -11.77
C LEU A 200 -1.53 -5.10 -12.64
N ASP A 201 -2.78 -5.08 -12.20
CA ASP A 201 -3.86 -4.35 -12.85
C ASP A 201 -4.87 -3.72 -11.87
N LEU A 202 -6.12 -3.46 -12.31
CA LEU A 202 -7.16 -2.81 -11.51
C LEU A 202 -8.07 -3.77 -10.74
N ASN A 203 -8.03 -5.05 -11.08
CA ASN A 203 -8.73 -6.09 -10.34
C ASN A 203 -7.95 -6.45 -9.06
N ASP A 204 -6.66 -6.15 -9.04
CA ASP A 204 -5.82 -6.43 -7.89
C ASP A 204 -6.09 -5.49 -6.73
N THR A 205 -6.00 -6.05 -5.53
CA THR A 205 -6.00 -5.26 -4.31
C THR A 205 -4.57 -4.82 -3.99
N VAL A 206 -4.37 -3.53 -3.76
CA VAL A 206 -3.07 -2.97 -3.37
C VAL A 206 -3.21 -2.16 -2.09
N VAL A 207 -2.51 -2.55 -1.04
CA VAL A 207 -2.49 -1.83 0.25
C VAL A 207 -1.09 -1.31 0.51
N TYR A 208 -0.98 -0.02 0.85
CA TYR A 208 0.29 0.61 1.15
C TYR A 208 0.54 0.66 2.66
N LEU A 209 1.65 0.11 3.11
CA LEU A 209 2.09 0.06 4.50
C LEU A 209 3.34 0.93 4.67
N THR A 210 3.27 1.95 5.52
CA THR A 210 4.42 2.83 5.77
C THR A 210 5.27 2.32 6.94
N GLY A 211 6.56 2.66 6.95
CA GLY A 211 7.41 2.45 8.13
C GLY A 211 7.67 0.97 8.47
N GLN A 212 7.59 0.09 7.47
CA GLN A 212 7.68 -1.36 7.66
C GLN A 212 9.13 -1.86 7.55
N ASN A 213 9.33 -3.14 7.87
CA ASN A 213 10.52 -3.87 7.48
C ASN A 213 10.11 -4.94 6.46
N HIS A 214 10.64 -4.86 5.24
CA HIS A 214 10.25 -5.74 4.14
C HIS A 214 10.42 -7.23 4.50
N GLN A 215 11.60 -7.62 4.99
CA GLN A 215 11.88 -9.01 5.33
C GLN A 215 10.96 -9.51 6.44
N GLN A 216 10.69 -8.68 7.45
CA GLN A 216 9.74 -9.03 8.50
C GLN A 216 8.35 -9.30 7.92
N LEU A 217 7.87 -8.49 6.97
CA LEU A 217 6.57 -8.74 6.34
C LEU A 217 6.56 -10.09 5.61
N VAL A 218 7.57 -10.36 4.79
CA VAL A 218 7.70 -11.62 4.05
C VAL A 218 7.78 -12.83 5.00
N ASP A 219 8.54 -12.72 6.08
CA ASP A 219 8.75 -13.83 7.03
C ASP A 219 7.51 -14.11 7.89
N THR A 220 6.66 -13.11 8.12
CA THR A 220 5.55 -13.22 9.08
C THR A 220 4.19 -13.39 8.42
N LEU A 221 3.96 -12.78 7.24
CA LEU A 221 2.63 -12.74 6.65
C LEU A 221 2.29 -14.02 5.88
N HIS A 222 1.07 -14.49 6.13
CA HIS A 222 0.44 -15.63 5.49
C HIS A 222 -0.98 -15.23 5.08
N TYR A 223 -1.48 -15.76 3.97
CA TYR A 223 -2.84 -15.57 3.49
C TYR A 223 -3.66 -16.86 3.53
N ALA A 224 -4.95 -16.74 3.84
CA ALA A 224 -5.92 -17.83 3.88
C ALA A 224 -7.33 -17.36 3.47
#